data_AF-A0A174IIY2-F1
#
_entry.id   AF-A0A174IIY2-F1
#
_cell.length_a   1.000
_cell.length_b   1.000
_cell.length_c   1.000
_cell.angle_alpha   90.00
_cell.angle_beta   90.00
_cell.angle_gamma   90.00
#
_symmetry.space_group_name_H-M   'P 1'
#
loop_
_entity.id
_entity.type
_entity.pdbx_description
1 polymer ?
#
loop_
_entity_poly.entity_id
_entity_poly.type
_entity_poly.pdbx_seq_one_letter_code
_entity_poly.pdbx_strand_id
1 'polypeptide(L)'
;MILEAMYNGEFYPCETVVPTSPEYRKAVIACEKLMEQLSQRLSKEDYELVQELRAQTAIAQCEESESHFKYGFSAGLMFSRKPMNKCSRRKKNR
;
A
#
# COMPACT_ATOMS: atom_id res chain seq x y z
N MET A 1 -18.01 -4.34 -8.44
CA MET A 1 -17.58 -5.07 -7.19
C MET A 1 -16.10 -4.79 -6.91
N ILE A 2 -15.55 -5.05 -5.69
CA ILE A 2 -14.12 -4.77 -5.41
C ILE A 2 -13.17 -5.51 -6.38
N LEU A 3 -13.51 -6.74 -6.77
CA LEU A 3 -12.74 -7.53 -7.75
C LEU A 3 -12.74 -6.91 -9.16
N GLU A 4 -13.82 -6.24 -9.54
CA GLU A 4 -13.97 -5.58 -10.84
C GLU A 4 -13.19 -4.27 -10.88
N ALA A 5 -13.21 -3.50 -9.77
CA ALA A 5 -12.36 -2.32 -9.62
C ALA A 5 -10.86 -2.69 -9.64
N MET A 6 -10.48 -3.82 -9.03
CA MET A 6 -9.11 -4.35 -9.14
C MET A 6 -8.76 -4.76 -10.58
N TYR A 7 -9.68 -5.42 -11.30
CA TYR A 7 -9.45 -5.86 -12.68
C TYR A 7 -9.31 -4.67 -13.64
N ASN A 8 -10.09 -3.61 -13.44
CA ASN A 8 -10.06 -2.40 -14.26
C ASN A 8 -8.92 -1.44 -13.87
N GLY A 9 -8.14 -1.75 -12.83
CA GLY A 9 -7.09 -0.87 -12.32
C GLY A 9 -7.60 0.36 -11.56
N GLU A 10 -8.87 0.40 -11.20
CA GLU A 10 -9.55 1.51 -10.51
C GLU A 10 -9.48 1.39 -8.97
N PHE A 11 -8.58 0.54 -8.47
CA PHE A 11 -8.42 0.31 -7.04
C PHE A 11 -7.06 0.86 -6.59
N TYR A 12 -7.08 2.03 -5.95
CA TYR A 12 -5.90 2.75 -5.44
C TYR A 12 -5.94 2.84 -3.91
N PRO A 13 -5.50 1.80 -3.18
CA PRO A 13 -5.51 1.80 -1.71
C PRO A 13 -4.74 2.97 -1.11
N CYS A 14 -3.64 3.37 -1.74
CA CYS A 14 -2.81 4.50 -1.31
C CYS A 14 -3.56 5.84 -1.33
N GLU A 15 -4.56 6.01 -2.18
CA GLU A 15 -5.37 7.23 -2.27
C GLU A 15 -6.65 7.17 -1.43
N THR A 16 -7.18 5.96 -1.22
CA THR A 16 -8.50 5.73 -0.59
C THR A 16 -8.42 5.29 0.86
N VAL A 17 -7.29 4.74 1.31
CA VAL A 17 -7.08 4.17 2.65
C VAL A 17 -5.99 4.95 3.36
N VAL A 18 -6.26 6.23 3.64
CA VAL A 18 -5.36 7.06 4.46
C VAL A 18 -5.40 6.57 5.90
N PRO A 19 -4.26 6.28 6.54
CA PRO A 19 -4.23 5.90 7.95
C PRO A 19 -4.91 6.95 8.83
N THR A 20 -5.84 6.51 9.68
CA THR A 20 -6.59 7.42 10.57
C THR A 20 -5.95 7.55 11.96
N SER A 21 -4.82 6.86 12.20
CA SER A 21 -4.17 6.87 13.50
C SER A 21 -3.71 8.28 13.88
N PRO A 22 -3.88 8.68 15.16
CA PRO A 22 -3.38 9.96 15.66
C PRO A 22 -1.89 10.14 15.42
N GLU A 23 -1.11 9.06 15.52
CA GLU A 23 0.35 9.05 15.32
C GLU A 23 0.70 9.39 13.88
N TYR A 24 0.00 8.80 12.90
CA TYR A 24 0.20 9.12 11.49
C TYR A 24 -0.11 10.58 11.21
N ARG A 25 -1.27 11.08 11.69
CA ARG A 25 -1.65 12.48 11.50
C ARG A 25 -0.63 13.44 12.10
N LYS A 26 -0.12 13.14 13.30
CA LYS A 26 0.97 13.93 13.93
C LYS A 26 2.24 13.91 13.09
N ALA A 27 2.61 12.77 12.52
CA ALA A 27 3.79 12.65 11.66
C ALA A 27 3.63 13.46 10.38
N VAL A 28 2.46 13.42 9.71
CA VAL A 28 2.19 14.21 8.50
C VAL A 28 2.31 15.72 8.79
N ILE A 29 1.71 16.20 9.88
CA ILE A 29 1.82 17.60 10.29
C ILE A 29 3.28 17.98 10.61
N ALA A 30 4.04 17.08 11.22
CA ALA A 30 5.46 17.31 11.49
C ALA A 30 6.29 17.40 10.20
N CYS A 31 6.00 16.54 9.21
CA CYS A 31 6.62 16.60 7.89
C CYS A 31 6.32 17.94 7.18
N GLU A 32 5.08 18.43 7.23
CA GLU A 32 4.71 19.73 6.65
C GLU A 32 5.50 20.88 7.29
N LYS A 33 5.58 20.92 8.63
CA LYS A 33 6.36 21.93 9.36
C LYS A 33 7.85 21.88 9.02
N LEU A 34 8.41 20.68 8.88
CA LEU A 34 9.81 20.51 8.46
C LEU A 34 10.03 21.04 7.05
N MET A 35 9.13 20.76 6.11
CA MET A 35 9.23 21.29 4.74
C MET A 35 9.20 22.82 4.71
N GLU A 36 8.32 23.45 5.48
CA GLU A 36 8.24 24.92 5.59
C GLU A 36 9.52 25.52 6.21
N GLN A 37 10.08 24.87 7.24
CA GLN A 37 11.35 25.29 7.81
C GLN A 37 12.51 25.14 6.81
N LEU A 38 12.53 24.05 6.04
CA LEU A 38 13.54 23.81 5.02
C LEU A 38 13.44 24.82 3.88
N SER A 39 12.24 25.21 3.46
CA SER A 39 12.04 26.21 2.40
C SER A 39 12.57 27.60 2.77
N GLN A 40 12.62 27.91 4.07
CA GLN A 40 13.16 29.19 4.57
C GLN A 40 14.67 29.16 4.78
N ARG A 41 15.26 27.99 5.03
CA ARG A 41 16.68 27.83 5.40
C ARG A 41 17.59 27.46 4.23
N LEU A 42 17.05 26.80 3.21
CA LEU A 42 17.81 26.30 2.08
C LEU A 42 17.80 27.29 0.91
N SER A 43 18.84 27.20 0.08
CA SER A 43 18.82 27.83 -1.23
C SER A 43 17.72 27.19 -2.10
N LYS A 44 17.33 27.87 -3.19
CA LYS A 44 16.33 27.34 -4.12
C LYS A 44 16.75 25.98 -4.69
N GLU A 45 18.00 25.86 -5.11
CA GLU A 45 18.56 24.63 -5.70
C GLU A 45 18.58 23.49 -4.68
N ASP A 46 19.00 23.75 -3.44
CA ASP A 46 19.01 22.72 -2.39
C ASP A 46 17.59 22.31 -1.98
N TYR A 47 16.64 23.25 -1.97
CA TYR A 47 15.25 22.94 -1.67
C TYR A 47 14.58 22.14 -2.79
N GLU A 48 14.92 22.38 -4.05
CA GLU A 48 14.50 21.55 -5.19
C GLU A 48 14.98 20.10 -5.03
N LEU A 49 16.23 19.88 -4.59
CA LEU A 49 16.74 18.53 -4.29
C LEU A 49 15.96 17.84 -3.17
N VAL A 50 15.55 18.58 -2.12
CA VAL A 50 14.70 18.04 -1.05
C VAL A 50 13.31 17.64 -1.58
N GLN A 51 12.73 18.46 -2.46
CA GLN A 51 11.44 18.13 -3.10
C GLN A 51 11.56 16.89 -3.98
N GLU A 52 12.64 16.75 -4.75
CA GLU A 52 12.89 15.58 -5.57
C GLU A 52 13.10 14.32 -4.71
N LEU A 53 13.88 14.41 -3.63
CA LEU A 53 14.02 13.32 -2.65
C LEU A 53 12.66 12.87 -2.11
N ARG A 54 11.79 13.82 -1.75
CA ARG A 54 10.43 13.51 -1.27
C ARG A 54 9.60 12.81 -2.35
N ALA A 55 9.67 13.25 -3.60
CA ALA A 55 8.97 12.63 -4.72
C ALA A 55 9.44 11.19 -4.95
N GLN A 56 10.75 10.95 -4.98
CA GLN A 56 11.32 9.60 -5.12
C GLN A 56 10.96 8.69 -3.94
N THR A 57 10.96 9.23 -2.71
CA THR A 57 10.53 8.50 -1.52
C THR A 57 9.06 8.08 -1.62
N ALA A 58 8.19 8.96 -2.13
CA ALA A 58 6.78 8.64 -2.33
C ALA A 58 6.58 7.52 -3.38
N ILE A 59 7.32 7.56 -4.49
CA ILE A 59 7.28 6.49 -5.50
C ILE A 59 7.72 5.15 -4.90
N ALA A 60 8.85 5.12 -4.21
CA ALA A 60 9.34 3.91 -3.55
C ALA A 60 8.31 3.35 -2.55
N GLN A 61 7.70 4.21 -1.73
CA GLN A 61 6.65 3.81 -0.79
C GLN A 61 5.40 3.26 -1.48
N CYS A 62 5.02 3.80 -2.65
CA CYS A 62 3.92 3.27 -3.44
C CYS A 62 4.23 1.84 -3.94
N GLU A 63 5.41 1.61 -4.51
CA GLU A 63 5.86 0.30 -4.99
C GLU A 63 5.96 -0.74 -3.86
N GLU A 64 6.48 -0.33 -2.69
CA GLU A 64 6.51 -1.15 -1.48
C GLU A 64 5.10 -1.51 -1.02
N SER A 65 4.20 -0.52 -0.97
CA SER A 65 2.81 -0.71 -0.54
C SER A 65 2.05 -1.66 -1.47
N GLU A 66 2.25 -1.55 -2.78
CA GLU A 66 1.67 -2.47 -3.76
C GLU A 66 2.18 -3.91 -3.53
N SER A 67 3.48 -4.07 -3.30
CA SER A 67 4.10 -5.36 -3.01
C SER A 67 3.54 -5.97 -1.71
N HIS A 68 3.44 -5.17 -0.65
CA HIS A 68 2.83 -5.58 0.62
C HIS A 68 1.38 -5.98 0.46
N PHE A 69 0.60 -5.22 -0.31
CA PHE A 69 -0.80 -5.53 -0.59
C PHE A 69 -0.94 -6.85 -1.35
N LYS A 70 -0.19 -7.05 -2.45
CA LYS A 70 -0.20 -8.32 -3.22
C LYS A 70 0.15 -9.52 -2.35
N TYR A 71 1.18 -9.38 -1.52
CA TYR A 71 1.59 -10.43 -0.60
C TYR A 71 0.50 -10.73 0.44
N GLY A 72 0.01 -9.71 1.15
CA GLY A 72 -1.03 -9.84 2.17
C GLY A 72 -2.33 -10.43 1.62
N PHE A 73 -2.73 -10.01 0.41
CA PHE A 73 -3.88 -10.56 -0.28
C PHE A 73 -3.71 -12.06 -0.60
N SER A 74 -2.55 -12.46 -1.14
CA SER A 74 -2.27 -13.86 -1.45
C SER A 74 -2.23 -14.74 -0.18
N ALA A 75 -1.68 -14.23 0.92
CA ALA A 75 -1.66 -14.90 2.21
C ALA A 75 -3.08 -15.10 2.76
N GLY A 76 -3.93 -14.07 2.66
CA GLY A 76 -5.34 -14.15 3.04
C GLY A 76 -6.12 -15.20 2.23
N LEU A 77 -5.86 -15.32 0.93
CA LEU A 77 -6.45 -16.36 0.08
C LEU A 77 -5.98 -17.78 0.46
N MET A 78 -4.69 -17.94 0.78
CA MET A 78 -4.15 -19.23 1.24
C MET A 78 -4.79 -19.67 2.56
N PHE A 79 -5.00 -18.75 3.50
CA PHE A 79 -5.67 -19.03 4.76
C PHE A 79 -7.18 -19.31 4.59
N SER A 80 -7.81 -18.65 3.63
CA SER A 80 -9.25 -18.81 3.36
C SER A 80 -9.59 -20.11 2.62
N ARG A 81 -8.60 -20.82 2.06
CA ARG A 81 -8.80 -22.18 1.54
C ARG A 81 -8.98 -23.16 2.70
N LYS A 82 -10.24 -23.40 3.09
CA LYS A 82 -10.61 -24.66 3.77
C LYS A 82 -10.04 -25.84 2.95
N PRO A 83 -9.49 -26.90 3.58
CA PRO A 83 -9.04 -28.06 2.85
C PRO A 83 -10.22 -28.61 2.06
N MET A 84 -10.12 -28.62 0.73
CA MET A 84 -11.06 -29.36 -0.09
C MET A 84 -10.89 -30.83 0.28
N ASN A 85 -11.84 -31.35 1.05
CA ASN A 85 -11.91 -32.77 1.36
C ASN A 85 -11.80 -33.53 0.04
N LYS A 86 -10.68 -34.25 -0.15
CA LYS A 86 -10.48 -35.17 -1.27
C LYS A 86 -11.68 -36.10 -1.28
N CYS A 87 -12.57 -35.93 -2.25
CA CYS A 87 -13.70 -36.81 -2.47
C CYS A 87 -13.11 -38.21 -2.75
N SER A 88 -13.14 -39.07 -1.74
CA SER A 88 -12.74 -40.47 -1.88
C SER A 88 -13.69 -41.10 -2.89
N ARG A 89 -13.21 -41.40 -4.10
CA ARG A 89 -13.89 -42.29 -5.04
C ARG A 89 -13.95 -43.67 -4.37
N ARG A 90 -14.99 -43.90 -3.56
CA ARG A 90 -15.34 -45.25 -3.11
C ARG A 90 -15.74 -46.04 -4.35
N LYS A 91 -14.94 -47.06 -4.66
CA LYS A 91 -15.26 -48.13 -5.60
C LYS A 91 -16.71 -48.56 -5.41
N LYS A 92 -17.51 -48.53 -6.48
CA LYS A 92 -18.77 -49.26 -6.54
C LYS A 92 -18.57 -50.40 -7.52
N ASN A 93 -18.12 -51.54 -7.01
CA ASN A 93 -18.29 -52.81 -7.71
C ASN A 93 -19.77 -53.15 -7.65
N ARG A 94 -20.40 -53.29 -8.81
CA ARG A 94 -21.56 -54.15 -9.01
C ARG A 94 -21.48 -54.74 -10.41
#